data_AF-A0A8B6EZA8-F1
#
_entry.id   AF-A0A8B6EZA8-F1
#
_cell.length_a   1.000
_cell.length_b   1.000
_cell.length_c   1.000
_cell.angle_alpha   90.00
_cell.angle_beta   90.00
_cell.angle_gamma   90.00
#
_symmetry.space_group_name_H-M   'P 1'
#
loop_
_entity.id
_entity.type
_entity.pdbx_description
1 polymer ?
#
loop_
_entity_poly.entity_id
_entity_poly.type
_entity_poly.pdbx_seq_one_letter_code
_entity_poly.pdbx_strand_id
1 'polypeptide(L)'
;MALSNSLQSGQAPMLCQMCEESNEIKWKCLQCDFLLCTKCQQLHQKVKSTDQHIIIDIKDITTYQQEVNDQPDIINIPCSVHNGQNCCQFCKTCEEIICSLCFLQAHNTHDMIGLAKEYELTLEAVNNFHTEVEENILQIEKGLSKLDIRKTSEESLYESEKQKILNRERTLKNEIEMHTHNLLMKLDHRREFLRNQYKMKKIDQRS
;
A
#
# COMPACT_ATOMS: atom_id res chain seq x y z
N MET A 1 23.34 -4.13 -14.70
CA MET A 1 22.74 -3.58 -15.94
C MET A 1 21.40 -2.97 -15.58
N ALA A 2 21.15 -1.75 -16.09
CA ALA A 2 19.89 -1.00 -16.09
C ALA A 2 19.36 -0.43 -14.75
N LEU A 3 20.09 0.51 -14.13
CA LEU A 3 19.42 1.71 -13.55
C LEU A 3 19.28 2.73 -14.68
N SER A 4 18.41 2.42 -15.62
CA SER A 4 18.08 3.31 -16.73
C SER A 4 16.60 3.65 -16.67
N ASN A 5 16.36 4.95 -16.54
CA ASN A 5 15.19 5.68 -17.00
C ASN A 5 13.87 5.48 -16.26
N SER A 6 13.50 6.53 -15.53
CA SER A 6 12.17 7.14 -15.70
C SER A 6 12.27 8.65 -15.98
N LEU A 7 13.29 9.05 -16.75
CA LEU A 7 13.40 10.39 -17.33
C LEU A 7 13.60 10.27 -18.83
N GLN A 8 12.60 9.76 -19.53
CA GLN A 8 12.30 10.19 -20.90
C GLN A 8 10.91 9.73 -21.34
N SER A 9 10.16 10.70 -21.85
CA SER A 9 9.16 10.55 -22.91
C SER A 9 7.90 9.73 -22.57
N GLY A 10 6.96 10.41 -21.93
CA GLY A 10 5.52 10.12 -22.05
C GLY A 10 4.95 9.16 -21.01
N GLN A 11 4.53 9.67 -19.85
CA GLN A 11 3.41 9.16 -19.03
C GLN A 11 3.31 9.92 -17.69
N ALA A 12 2.06 10.19 -17.30
CA ALA A 12 1.55 10.82 -16.07
C ALA A 12 2.07 12.24 -15.72
N PRO A 13 1.18 13.20 -15.38
CA PRO A 13 1.63 14.47 -14.82
C PRO A 13 2.38 14.19 -13.52
N MET A 14 3.64 14.63 -13.42
CA MET A 14 4.32 14.70 -12.12
C MET A 14 3.55 15.72 -11.28
N LEU A 15 2.72 15.22 -10.36
CA LEU A 15 1.87 16.04 -9.50
C LEU A 15 2.58 16.29 -8.17
N CYS A 16 2.15 17.36 -7.51
CA CYS A 16 2.63 17.68 -6.18
C CYS A 16 2.12 16.63 -5.21
N GLN A 17 3.01 16.04 -4.41
CA GLN A 17 2.60 15.02 -3.43
C GLN A 17 2.05 15.64 -2.13
N MET A 18 2.07 16.97 -2.04
CA MET A 18 1.59 17.75 -0.89
C MET A 18 0.36 18.60 -1.19
N CYS A 19 -0.13 18.62 -2.44
CA CYS A 19 -1.39 19.28 -2.77
C CYS A 19 -2.07 18.64 -3.98
N GLU A 20 -3.39 18.78 -4.05
CA GLU A 20 -4.21 18.29 -5.17
C GLU A 20 -4.18 19.23 -6.38
N GLU A 21 -3.39 20.31 -6.34
CA GLU A 21 -3.25 21.25 -7.46
C GLU A 21 -2.27 20.69 -8.50
N SER A 22 -2.67 20.71 -9.78
CA SER A 22 -1.81 20.36 -10.94
C SER A 22 -0.75 21.43 -11.24
N ASN A 23 0.06 21.76 -10.24
CA ASN A 23 1.15 22.73 -10.36
C ASN A 23 2.41 22.08 -10.92
N GLU A 24 3.22 22.87 -11.63
CA GLU A 24 4.55 22.46 -12.07
C GLU A 24 5.45 22.10 -10.88
N ILE A 25 6.06 20.92 -10.94
CA ILE A 25 7.02 20.44 -9.94
C ILE A 25 8.41 20.94 -10.30
N LYS A 26 9.06 21.54 -9.29
CA LYS A 26 10.43 22.05 -9.42
C LYS A 26 11.35 21.51 -8.33
N TRP A 27 10.80 21.03 -7.23
CA TRP A 27 11.54 20.80 -6.01
C TRP A 27 11.40 19.35 -5.54
N LYS A 28 12.48 18.80 -4.99
CA LYS A 28 12.48 17.53 -4.28
C LYS A 28 13.06 17.70 -2.88
N CYS A 29 12.34 17.22 -1.87
CA CYS A 29 12.86 17.14 -0.50
C CYS A 29 13.64 15.84 -0.32
N LEU A 30 14.88 15.91 0.14
CA LEU A 30 15.74 14.72 0.30
C LEU A 30 15.36 13.85 1.51
N GLN A 31 14.84 14.46 2.56
CA GLN A 31 14.44 13.75 3.78
C GLN A 31 13.07 13.07 3.64
N CYS A 32 12.13 13.69 2.92
CA CYS A 32 10.79 13.14 2.74
C CYS A 32 10.62 12.37 1.43
N ASP A 33 11.58 12.48 0.52
CA ASP A 33 11.50 11.99 -0.87
C ASP A 33 10.29 12.54 -1.65
N PHE A 34 9.76 13.71 -1.25
CA PHE A 34 8.57 14.31 -1.86
C PHE A 34 8.89 15.29 -2.98
N LEU A 35 8.11 15.20 -4.05
CA LEU A 35 8.03 16.13 -5.16
C LEU A 35 7.08 17.28 -4.81
N LEU A 36 7.62 18.49 -4.83
CA LEU A 36 6.94 19.70 -4.37
C LEU A 36 6.84 20.73 -5.49
N CYS A 37 5.66 21.33 -5.62
CA CYS A 37 5.52 22.60 -6.34
C CYS A 37 6.09 23.74 -5.48
N THR A 38 6.33 24.92 -6.06
CA THR A 38 6.92 26.06 -5.34
C THR A 38 6.13 26.47 -4.08
N LYS A 39 4.79 26.41 -4.12
CA LYS A 39 3.97 26.74 -2.93
C LYS A 39 4.21 25.73 -1.80
N CYS A 40 4.17 24.44 -2.12
CA CYS A 40 4.37 23.37 -1.14
C CYS A 40 5.80 23.36 -0.61
N GLN A 41 6.80 23.65 -1.44
CA GLN A 41 8.19 23.82 -1.00
C GLN A 41 8.32 24.93 0.05
N GLN A 42 7.71 26.09 -0.18
CA GLN A 42 7.76 27.21 0.77
C GLN A 42 7.04 26.91 2.09
N LEU A 43 5.91 26.19 2.03
CA LEU A 43 5.22 25.74 3.24
C LEU A 43 6.04 24.70 3.99
N HIS A 44 6.64 23.74 3.27
CA HIS A 44 7.51 22.70 3.83
C HIS A 44 8.65 23.31 4.63
N GLN A 45 9.29 24.38 4.14
CA GLN A 45 10.36 25.07 4.88
C GLN A 45 9.86 25.93 6.07
N LYS A 46 8.55 26.20 6.17
CA LYS A 46 7.97 27.02 7.24
C LYS A 46 7.37 26.19 8.37
N VAL A 47 7.09 24.91 8.13
CA VAL A 47 6.55 24.01 9.15
C VAL A 47 7.70 23.52 10.03
N LYS A 48 7.55 23.64 11.36
CA LYS A 48 8.59 23.31 12.35
C LYS A 48 9.17 21.89 12.25
N SER A 49 8.43 20.94 11.69
CA SER A 49 8.89 19.57 11.52
C SER A 49 9.76 19.36 10.28
N THR A 50 9.75 20.31 9.34
CA THR A 50 10.37 20.17 8.02
C THR A 50 11.17 21.41 7.61
N ASP A 51 11.37 22.36 8.52
CA ASP A 51 12.09 23.61 8.30
C ASP A 51 13.60 23.42 8.03
N GLN A 52 14.18 22.35 8.57
CA GLN A 52 15.57 21.94 8.36
C GLN A 52 15.75 20.94 7.20
N HIS A 53 14.68 20.59 6.48
CA HIS A 53 14.81 19.67 5.36
C HIS A 53 15.54 20.32 4.18
N ILE A 54 16.40 19.54 3.53
CA ILE A 54 17.15 19.96 2.35
C ILE A 54 16.24 19.75 1.15
N ILE A 55 15.99 20.83 0.40
CA ILE A 55 15.14 20.81 -0.78
C ILE A 55 15.97 21.34 -1.94
N ILE A 56 16.01 20.56 -3.03
CA ILE A 56 16.82 20.85 -4.21
C ILE A 56 15.94 20.97 -5.46
N ASP A 57 16.41 21.69 -6.48
CA ASP A 57 15.74 21.73 -7.77
C ASP A 57 15.94 20.37 -8.48
N ILE A 58 14.87 19.85 -9.08
CA ILE A 58 14.92 18.58 -9.80
C ILE A 58 15.88 18.63 -10.98
N LYS A 59 16.07 19.80 -11.59
CA LYS A 59 17.05 20.01 -12.67
C LYS A 59 18.48 19.84 -12.17
N ASP A 60 18.76 20.21 -10.92
CA ASP A 60 20.08 20.05 -10.32
C ASP A 60 20.38 18.57 -10.06
N ILE A 61 19.36 17.75 -9.73
CA ILE A 61 19.49 16.29 -9.58
C ILE A 61 19.93 15.65 -10.90
N THR A 62 19.27 16.00 -12.00
CA THR A 62 19.59 15.43 -13.31
C THR A 62 20.95 15.86 -13.83
N THR A 63 21.37 17.09 -13.52
CA THR A 63 22.67 17.62 -13.92
C THR A 63 23.78 16.99 -13.08
N TYR A 64 23.59 16.86 -11.78
CA TYR A 64 24.53 16.16 -10.88
C TYR A 64 24.69 14.68 -11.25
N GLN A 65 23.59 13.99 -11.58
CA GLN A 65 23.62 12.59 -12.05
C GLN A 65 24.31 12.42 -13.41
N GLN A 66 24.28 13.44 -14.28
CA GLN A 66 24.99 13.42 -15.56
C GLN A 66 26.48 13.73 -15.37
N GLU A 67 26.83 14.72 -14.55
CA GLU A 67 28.22 15.08 -14.26
C GLU A 67 28.97 13.96 -13.51
N VAL A 68 28.28 13.21 -12.64
CA VAL A 68 28.85 12.07 -11.91
C VAL A 68 29.04 10.83 -12.82
N ASN A 69 28.24 10.67 -13.88
CA ASN A 69 28.36 9.51 -14.78
C ASN A 69 29.45 9.68 -15.86
N ASP A 70 29.92 10.91 -16.13
CA ASP A 70 30.88 11.22 -17.21
C ASP A 70 32.35 11.33 -16.75
N GLN A 71 32.66 11.18 -15.45
CA GLN A 71 34.04 11.10 -14.96
C GLN A 71 34.31 9.74 -14.29
N PRO A 72 35.30 8.95 -14.74
CA PRO A 72 35.70 7.74 -14.04
C PRO A 72 36.35 8.16 -12.70
N ASP A 73 35.62 7.86 -11.63
CA ASP A 73 35.96 7.89 -10.21
C ASP A 73 37.43 8.15 -9.86
N ILE A 74 37.78 9.41 -9.64
CA ILE A 74 38.67 9.75 -8.54
C ILE A 74 37.80 10.45 -7.50
N ILE A 75 37.20 9.65 -6.62
CA ILE A 75 36.51 10.14 -5.43
C ILE A 75 37.57 10.81 -4.54
N ASN A 76 37.78 12.11 -4.76
CA ASN A 76 38.66 12.94 -3.96
C ASN A 76 37.91 13.40 -2.71
N ILE A 77 37.72 12.48 -1.76
CA ILE A 77 37.21 12.83 -0.43
C ILE A 77 38.37 13.45 0.36
N PRO A 78 38.35 14.76 0.66
CA PRO A 78 39.41 15.37 1.45
C PRO A 78 39.35 14.88 2.89
N CYS A 79 40.52 14.68 3.49
CA CYS A 79 40.61 14.32 4.90
C CYS A 79 40.27 15.53 5.79
N SER A 80 39.43 15.31 6.80
CA SER A 80 39.04 16.33 7.78
C SER A 80 40.16 16.69 8.76
N VAL A 81 41.16 15.82 8.93
CA VAL A 81 42.28 15.99 9.89
C VAL A 81 43.56 16.48 9.19
N HIS A 82 43.85 15.97 7.99
CA HIS A 82 45.09 16.27 7.27
C HIS A 82 44.81 17.06 6.00
N ASN A 83 44.98 18.38 6.09
CA ASN A 83 44.81 19.28 4.95
C ASN A 83 45.65 18.85 3.73
N GLY A 84 45.00 18.78 2.56
CA GLY A 84 45.64 18.40 1.31
C GLY A 84 45.85 16.90 1.12
N GLN A 85 45.35 16.05 2.02
CA GLN A 85 45.28 14.60 1.82
C GLN A 85 43.88 14.18 1.39
N ASN A 86 43.80 13.17 0.53
CA ASN A 86 42.54 12.53 0.17
C ASN A 86 42.43 11.18 0.88
N CYS A 87 41.22 10.85 1.32
CA CYS A 87 40.91 9.57 1.91
C CYS A 87 40.91 8.48 0.83
N CYS A 88 41.46 7.32 1.17
CA CYS A 88 41.64 6.21 0.24
C CYS A 88 41.35 4.85 0.87
N GLN A 89 41.12 4.79 2.18
CA GLN A 89 40.85 3.57 2.92
C GLN A 89 39.63 3.72 3.82
N PHE A 90 38.94 2.62 4.09
CA PHE A 90 37.90 2.50 5.09
C PHE A 90 38.42 1.70 6.27
N CYS A 91 38.27 2.24 7.48
CA CYS A 91 38.61 1.60 8.74
C CYS A 91 37.39 0.87 9.27
N LYS A 92 37.38 -0.47 9.18
CA LYS A 92 36.24 -1.29 9.63
C LYS A 92 36.04 -1.25 11.13
N THR A 93 37.11 -1.05 11.91
CA THR A 93 37.02 -0.96 13.37
C THR A 93 36.36 0.34 13.84
N CYS A 94 36.51 1.43 13.08
CA CYS A 94 36.01 2.76 13.44
C CYS A 94 34.83 3.21 12.58
N GLU A 95 34.49 2.42 11.55
CA GLU A 95 33.42 2.69 10.57
C GLU A 95 33.57 4.07 9.87
N GLU A 96 34.79 4.43 9.49
CA GLU A 96 35.08 5.73 8.88
C GLU A 96 36.08 5.66 7.72
N ILE A 97 36.01 6.66 6.85
CA ILE A 97 36.86 6.80 5.65
C ILE A 97 38.05 7.68 6.01
N ILE A 98 39.27 7.17 5.82
CA ILE A 98 40.50 7.81 6.28
C ILE A 98 41.56 7.93 5.17
N CYS A 99 42.51 8.86 5.36
CA CYS A 99 43.69 8.99 4.51
C CYS A 99 44.88 8.18 5.04
N SER A 100 45.92 8.03 4.23
CA SER A 100 47.14 7.30 4.60
C SER A 100 47.83 7.86 5.86
N LEU A 101 47.73 9.17 6.12
CA LEU A 101 48.29 9.77 7.34
C LEU A 101 47.48 9.40 8.59
N CYS A 102 46.15 9.40 8.52
CA CYS A 102 45.30 8.88 9.60
C CYS A 102 45.64 7.43 9.91
N PHE A 103 45.82 6.59 8.88
CA PHE A 103 46.24 5.20 9.07
C PHE A 103 47.53 5.10 9.88
N LEU A 104 48.58 5.81 9.45
CA LEU A 104 49.88 5.76 10.12
C LEU A 104 49.85 6.28 11.57
N GLN A 105 49.02 7.29 11.86
CA GLN A 105 49.04 7.98 13.15
C GLN A 105 48.09 7.36 14.19
N ALA A 106 46.94 6.83 13.76
CA ALA A 106 45.88 6.42 14.70
C ALA A 106 45.22 5.07 14.38
N HIS A 107 45.30 4.56 13.14
CA HIS A 107 44.57 3.34 12.72
C HIS A 107 45.49 2.22 12.24
N ASN A 108 46.79 2.28 12.56
CA ASN A 108 47.82 1.38 12.03
C ASN A 108 47.67 -0.09 12.46
N THR A 109 46.82 -0.34 13.46
CA THR A 109 46.51 -1.67 14.02
C THR A 109 45.05 -2.09 13.80
N HIS A 110 44.25 -1.24 13.16
CA HIS A 110 42.83 -1.51 12.89
C HIS A 110 42.64 -2.32 11.60
N ASP A 111 41.47 -2.92 11.46
CA ASP A 111 41.11 -3.63 10.22
C ASP A 111 40.73 -2.62 9.14
N MET A 112 41.35 -2.76 7.97
CA MET A 112 41.32 -1.76 6.90
C MET A 112 41.01 -2.43 5.57
N ILE A 113 40.32 -1.68 4.71
CA ILE A 113 40.03 -2.07 3.34
C ILE A 113 40.13 -0.86 2.42
N GLY A 114 40.49 -1.09 1.16
CA GLY A 114 40.51 -0.03 0.16
C GLY A 114 39.09 0.50 -0.06
N LEU A 115 38.95 1.84 -0.17
CA LEU A 115 37.64 2.48 -0.26
C LEU A 115 36.81 1.97 -1.46
N ALA A 116 37.44 1.77 -2.62
CA ALA A 116 36.76 1.21 -3.79
C ALA A 116 36.24 -0.22 -3.54
N LYS A 117 36.99 -1.05 -2.81
CA LYS A 117 36.57 -2.41 -2.50
C LYS A 117 35.44 -2.45 -1.49
N GLU A 118 35.49 -1.59 -0.46
CA GLU A 118 34.38 -1.43 0.48
C GLU A 118 33.12 -0.93 -0.23
N TYR A 119 33.27 0.03 -1.15
CA TYR A 119 32.16 0.51 -1.98
C TYR A 119 31.51 -0.62 -2.78
N GLU A 120 32.30 -1.46 -3.47
CA GLU A 120 31.77 -2.62 -4.19
C GLU A 120 31.00 -3.58 -3.27
N LEU A 121 31.56 -3.93 -2.11
CA LEU A 121 30.96 -4.87 -1.16
C LEU A 121 29.67 -4.31 -0.53
N THR A 122 29.68 -3.02 -0.16
CA THR A 122 28.51 -2.34 0.40
C THR A 122 27.41 -2.21 -0.64
N LEU A 123 27.76 -1.87 -1.89
CA LEU A 123 26.81 -1.80 -2.98
C LEU A 123 26.17 -3.18 -3.27
N GLU A 124 26.97 -4.25 -3.28
CA GLU A 124 26.47 -5.62 -3.43
C GLU A 124 25.52 -6.00 -2.28
N ALA A 125 25.91 -5.72 -1.03
CA ALA A 125 25.08 -6.00 0.14
C ALA A 125 23.74 -5.24 0.10
N VAL A 126 23.77 -3.95 -0.25
CA VAL A 126 22.57 -3.12 -0.40
C VAL A 126 21.66 -3.66 -1.50
N ASN A 127 22.21 -4.06 -2.65
CA ASN A 127 21.41 -4.62 -3.74
C ASN A 127 20.78 -5.96 -3.35
N ASN A 128 21.50 -6.84 -2.67
CA ASN A 128 20.96 -8.11 -2.19
C ASN A 128 19.82 -7.89 -1.18
N PHE A 129 20.01 -6.96 -0.24
CA PHE A 129 18.95 -6.60 0.71
C PHE A 129 17.74 -5.98 0.01
N HIS A 130 17.96 -5.13 -0.99
CA HIS A 130 16.90 -4.55 -1.81
C HIS A 130 16.07 -5.64 -2.49
N THR A 131 16.72 -6.62 -3.12
CA THR A 131 16.01 -7.73 -3.76
C THR A 131 15.19 -8.56 -2.76
N GLU A 132 15.71 -8.80 -1.55
CA GLU A 132 14.99 -9.53 -0.51
C GLU A 132 13.74 -8.77 -0.04
N VAL A 133 13.86 -7.45 0.12
CA VAL A 133 12.74 -6.57 0.48
C VAL A 133 11.68 -6.57 -0.63
N GLU A 134 12.07 -6.48 -1.90
CA GLU A 134 11.14 -6.53 -3.03
C GLU A 134 10.37 -7.86 -3.10
N GLU A 135 11.06 -8.99 -2.90
CA GLU A 135 10.41 -10.31 -2.85
C GLU A 135 9.41 -10.40 -1.69
N ASN A 136 9.76 -9.87 -0.52
CA ASN A 136 8.86 -9.84 0.63
C ASN A 136 7.62 -8.96 0.37
N ILE A 137 7.78 -7.80 -0.27
CA ILE A 137 6.66 -6.94 -0.68
C ILE A 137 5.71 -7.72 -1.59
N LEU A 138 6.23 -8.39 -2.63
CA LEU A 138 5.41 -9.20 -3.55
C LEU A 138 4.65 -10.32 -2.83
N GLN A 139 5.27 -10.97 -1.84
CA GLN A 139 4.59 -11.99 -1.04
C GLN A 139 3.45 -11.42 -0.20
N ILE A 140 3.66 -10.25 0.41
CA ILE A 140 2.64 -9.55 1.21
C ILE A 140 1.48 -9.13 0.32
N GLU A 141 1.73 -8.53 -0.85
CA GLU A 141 0.70 -8.13 -1.81
C GLU A 141 -0.14 -9.32 -2.27
N LYS A 142 0.51 -10.45 -2.57
CA LYS A 142 -0.18 -11.71 -2.89
C LYS A 142 -1.03 -12.23 -1.72
N GLY A 143 -0.55 -12.07 -0.49
CA GLY A 143 -1.29 -12.39 0.73
C GLY A 143 -2.55 -11.54 0.90
N LEU A 144 -2.43 -10.23 0.69
CA LEU A 144 -3.55 -9.27 0.75
C LEU A 144 -4.61 -9.59 -0.31
N SER A 145 -4.20 -9.83 -1.56
CA SER A 145 -5.13 -10.22 -2.64
C SER A 145 -5.93 -11.49 -2.31
N LYS A 146 -5.28 -12.49 -1.70
CA LYS A 146 -5.97 -13.71 -1.24
C LYS A 146 -6.97 -13.44 -0.12
N LEU A 147 -6.63 -12.55 0.81
CA LEU A 147 -7.54 -12.16 1.90
C LEU A 147 -8.78 -11.43 1.36
N ASP A 148 -8.63 -10.56 0.37
CA ASP A 148 -9.75 -9.87 -0.27
C ASP A 148 -10.70 -10.84 -1.00
N ILE A 149 -10.14 -11.81 -1.73
CA ILE A 149 -10.93 -12.87 -2.36
C ILE A 149 -11.68 -13.69 -1.30
N ARG A 150 -11.00 -14.03 -0.19
CA ARG A 150 -11.64 -14.80 0.89
C ARG A 150 -12.78 -14.00 1.53
N LYS A 151 -12.56 -12.73 1.85
CA LYS A 151 -13.56 -11.84 2.44
C LYS A 151 -14.80 -11.72 1.55
N THR A 152 -14.61 -11.46 0.26
CA THR A 152 -15.74 -11.35 -0.69
C THR A 152 -16.49 -12.68 -0.85
N SER A 153 -15.78 -13.81 -0.84
CA SER A 153 -16.41 -15.13 -0.86
C SER A 153 -17.25 -15.41 0.39
N GLU A 154 -16.78 -14.99 1.57
CA GLU A 154 -17.46 -15.17 2.84
C GLU A 154 -18.73 -14.30 2.93
N GLU A 155 -18.65 -13.05 2.48
CA GLU A 155 -19.81 -12.15 2.36
C GLU A 155 -20.87 -12.72 1.40
N SER A 156 -20.46 -13.30 0.27
CA SER A 156 -21.37 -13.95 -0.68
C SER A 156 -22.05 -15.19 -0.08
N LEU A 157 -21.30 -16.03 0.65
CA LEU A 157 -21.85 -17.19 1.35
C LEU A 157 -22.86 -16.77 2.42
N TYR A 158 -22.53 -15.75 3.22
CA TYR A 158 -23.43 -15.21 4.23
C TYR A 158 -24.77 -14.74 3.61
N GLU A 159 -24.71 -13.95 2.54
CA GLU A 159 -25.94 -13.46 1.91
C GLU A 159 -26.75 -14.61 1.28
N SER A 160 -26.08 -15.60 0.67
CA SER A 160 -26.74 -16.81 0.13
C SER A 160 -27.48 -17.59 1.22
N GLU A 161 -26.82 -17.87 2.36
CA GLU A 161 -27.44 -18.60 3.47
C GLU A 161 -28.58 -17.80 4.11
N LYS A 162 -28.42 -16.49 4.28
CA LYS A 162 -29.49 -15.60 4.74
C LYS A 162 -30.70 -15.65 3.81
N GLN A 163 -30.51 -15.62 2.50
CA GLN A 163 -31.62 -15.74 1.54
C GLN A 163 -32.30 -17.10 1.61
N LYS A 164 -31.56 -18.19 1.83
CA LYS A 164 -32.16 -19.53 2.05
C LYS A 164 -33.05 -19.54 3.29
N ILE A 165 -32.60 -18.95 4.39
CA ILE A 165 -33.37 -18.83 5.64
C ILE A 165 -34.66 -18.05 5.39
N LEU A 166 -34.57 -16.86 4.79
CA LEU A 166 -35.73 -16.01 4.50
C LEU A 166 -36.73 -16.68 3.53
N ASN A 167 -36.22 -17.38 2.52
CA ASN A 167 -37.08 -18.13 1.60
C ASN A 167 -37.80 -19.26 2.32
N ARG A 168 -37.11 -20.00 3.19
CA ARG A 168 -37.72 -21.07 3.98
C ARG A 168 -38.80 -20.54 4.92
N GLU A 169 -38.54 -19.42 5.59
CA GLU A 169 -39.53 -18.72 6.42
C GLU A 169 -40.79 -18.38 5.61
N ARG A 170 -40.62 -17.77 4.43
CA ARG A 170 -41.74 -17.40 3.54
C ARG A 170 -42.55 -18.61 3.10
N THR A 171 -41.88 -19.70 2.70
CA THR A 171 -42.54 -20.94 2.32
C THR A 171 -43.39 -21.50 3.45
N LEU A 172 -42.84 -21.56 4.67
CA LEU A 172 -43.57 -22.07 5.83
C LEU A 172 -44.78 -21.19 6.18
N LYS A 173 -44.64 -19.86 6.12
CA LYS A 173 -45.77 -18.93 6.32
C LYS A 173 -46.89 -19.20 5.31
N ASN A 174 -46.55 -19.31 4.03
CA ASN A 174 -47.53 -19.58 2.98
C ASN A 174 -48.24 -20.94 3.17
N GLU A 175 -47.50 -21.97 3.58
CA GLU A 175 -48.08 -23.30 3.86
C GLU A 175 -49.08 -23.24 5.02
N ILE A 176 -48.74 -22.54 6.11
CA ILE A 176 -49.61 -22.34 7.27
C ILE A 176 -50.86 -21.55 6.88
N GLU A 177 -50.71 -20.45 6.15
CA GLU A 177 -51.82 -19.62 5.69
C GLU A 177 -52.77 -20.40 4.78
N MET A 178 -52.23 -21.16 3.83
CA MET A 178 -53.02 -22.00 2.93
C MET A 178 -53.78 -23.10 3.69
N HIS A 179 -53.13 -23.75 4.65
CA HIS A 179 -53.78 -24.77 5.48
C HIS A 179 -54.91 -24.17 6.34
N THR A 180 -54.64 -23.02 6.96
CA THR A 180 -55.63 -22.29 7.77
C THR A 180 -56.83 -21.90 6.93
N HIS A 181 -56.61 -21.34 5.73
CA HIS A 181 -57.68 -21.00 4.81
C HIS A 181 -58.52 -22.22 4.42
N ASN A 182 -57.90 -23.36 4.12
CA ASN A 182 -58.60 -24.59 3.77
C ASN A 182 -59.50 -25.09 4.91
N LEU A 183 -59.00 -25.09 6.15
CA LEU A 183 -59.77 -25.50 7.32
C LEU A 183 -60.97 -24.57 7.59
N LEU A 184 -60.76 -23.25 7.47
CA LEU A 184 -61.84 -22.26 7.61
C LEU A 184 -62.92 -22.47 6.55
N MET A 185 -62.54 -22.67 5.29
CA MET A 185 -63.47 -22.97 4.20
C MET A 185 -64.30 -24.24 4.46
N LYS A 186 -63.67 -25.30 4.98
CA LYS A 186 -64.37 -26.55 5.38
C LYS A 186 -65.37 -26.30 6.51
N LEU A 187 -65.00 -25.53 7.53
CA LEU A 187 -65.88 -25.17 8.63
C LEU A 187 -67.08 -24.35 8.15
N ASP A 188 -66.85 -23.37 7.28
CA ASP A 188 -67.91 -22.54 6.71
C ASP A 188 -68.88 -23.35 5.87
N HIS A 189 -68.37 -24.23 5.01
CA HIS A 189 -69.21 -25.12 4.21
C HIS A 189 -70.06 -26.05 5.09
N ARG A 190 -69.47 -26.62 6.15
CA ARG A 190 -70.20 -27.46 7.11
C ARG A 190 -71.28 -26.67 7.86
N ARG A 191 -70.96 -25.44 8.28
CA ARG A 191 -71.90 -24.53 8.95
C ARG A 191 -73.09 -24.21 8.06
N GLU A 192 -72.85 -23.92 6.78
CA GLU A 192 -73.89 -23.61 5.81
C GLU A 192 -74.77 -24.83 5.50
N PHE A 193 -74.16 -26.00 5.30
CA PHE A 193 -74.88 -27.26 5.11
C PHE A 193 -75.86 -27.53 6.26
N LEU A 194 -75.40 -27.42 7.52
CA LEU A 194 -76.24 -27.64 8.69
C LEU A 194 -77.39 -26.62 8.79
N ARG A 195 -77.14 -25.34 8.47
CA ARG A 195 -78.19 -24.31 8.41
C ARG A 195 -79.27 -24.67 7.40
N ASN A 196 -78.87 -25.10 6.21
CA ASN A 196 -79.80 -25.48 5.15
C ASN A 196 -80.61 -26.73 5.54
N GLN A 197 -79.96 -27.74 6.13
CA GLN A 197 -80.63 -28.94 6.63
C GLN A 197 -81.69 -28.61 7.70
N TYR A 198 -81.38 -27.69 8.64
CA TYR A 198 -82.34 -27.25 9.66
C TYR A 198 -83.53 -26.49 9.04
N LYS A 199 -83.28 -25.62 8.06
CA LYS A 199 -84.35 -24.91 7.33
C LYS A 199 -85.32 -25.89 6.64
N MET A 200 -84.79 -26.93 5.97
CA MET A 200 -85.61 -27.95 5.31
C MET A 200 -86.48 -28.73 6.30
N LYS A 201 -85.89 -29.25 7.38
CA LYS A 201 -86.65 -29.99 8.41
C LYS A 201 -87.78 -29.16 9.05
N LYS A 202 -87.59 -27.86 9.20
CA LYS A 202 -88.60 -26.95 9.76
C LYS A 202 -89.77 -26.69 8.79
N ILE A 203 -89.54 -26.81 7.48
CA ILE A 203 -90.57 -26.69 6.45
C ILE A 203 -91.41 -27.98 6.42
N ASP A 204 -90.75 -29.14 6.44
CA ASP A 204 -91.41 -30.46 6.42
C ASP A 204 -92.34 -30.68 7.63
N GLN A 205 -91.99 -30.16 8.81
CA GLN A 205 -92.83 -30.26 10.02
C GLN A 205 -94.05 -29.31 10.03
N ARG A 206 -94.15 -28.39 9.08
CA ARG A 206 -95.25 -27.42 8.96
C ARG A 206 -96.23 -27.75 7.82
N SER A 207 -95.93 -28.80 7.05
CA SER A 207 -96.74 -29.30 5.92
C SER A 207 -97.56 -30.50 6.38
#